data_AF-A0A9J6RJX5-F1
#
_entry.id   AF-A0A9J6RJX5-F1
#
_cell.length_a   1.000
_cell.length_b   1.000
_cell.length_c   1.000
_cell.angle_alpha   90.00
_cell.angle_beta   90.00
_cell.angle_gamma   90.00
#
_symmetry.space_group_name_H-M   'P 1'
#
loop_
_entity.id
_entity.type
_entity.pdbx_description
1 polymer ?
#
loop_
_entity_poly.entity_id
_entity_poly.type
_entity_poly.pdbx_seq_one_letter_code
_entity_poly.pdbx_strand_id
1 'polypeptide(L)' 'MQQQQIQGFILSRHWRDTRQGIELSFWLATAQGPKHISFSGQEAVFFYRPSK' A
#
# COMPACT_ATOMS: atom_id res chain seq x y z
N MET A 1 -4.42 5.48 -17.14
CA MET A 1 -4.95 4.46 -16.21
C MET A 1 -6.08 5.09 -15.42
N GLN A 2 -7.32 4.63 -15.58
CA GLN A 2 -8.44 5.17 -14.79
C GLN A 2 -8.30 4.68 -13.35
N GLN A 3 -8.11 5.61 -12.41
CA GLN A 3 -8.14 5.29 -10.98
C GLN A 3 -9.60 5.08 -10.58
N GLN A 4 -10.00 3.81 -10.47
CA GLN A 4 -11.33 3.50 -9.96
C GLN A 4 -11.35 3.77 -8.46
N GLN A 5 -12.14 4.76 -8.04
CA GLN A 5 -12.31 5.08 -6.63
C GLN A 5 -13.10 3.96 -5.94
N ILE A 6 -12.49 3.34 -4.95
CA ILE A 6 -13.11 2.27 -4.15
C ILE A 6 -13.29 2.81 -2.74
N GLN A 7 -14.52 2.75 -2.23
CA GLN A 7 -14.80 3.04 -0.83
C GLN A 7 -14.80 1.73 -0.04
N GLY A 8 -14.05 1.68 1.04
CA GLY A 8 -14.00 0.53 1.93
C GLY A 8 -13.22 0.81 3.21
N PHE A 9 -13.48 0.00 4.23
CA PHE A 9 -12.80 0.05 5.51
C PHE A 9 -11.60 -0.91 5.51
N ILE A 10 -10.41 -0.45 5.87
CA ILE A 10 -9.20 -1.29 5.89
C ILE A 10 -9.29 -2.28 7.07
N LEU A 11 -9.22 -3.57 6.76
CA LEU A 11 -9.22 -4.66 7.74
C LEU A 11 -7.81 -5.07 8.14
N SER A 12 -6.91 -5.19 7.16
CA SER A 12 -5.51 -5.59 7.40
C SER A 12 -4.57 -4.92 6.41
N ARG A 13 -3.30 -4.79 6.83
CA ARG A 13 -2.22 -4.15 6.09
C ARG A 13 -1.02 -5.08 6.08
N HIS A 14 -0.42 -5.26 4.92
CA HIS A 14 0.80 -6.06 4.76
C HIS A 14 1.79 -5.31 3.88
N TRP A 15 3.06 -5.67 4.00
CA TRP A 15 4.09 -5.22 3.09
C TRP A 15 5.14 -6.32 2.92
N ARG A 16 5.81 -6.31 1.77
CA ARG A 16 6.96 -7.18 1.51
C ARG A 16 7.93 -6.50 0.56
N ASP A 17 9.20 -6.80 0.73
CA ASP A 17 10.23 -6.39 -0.23
C ASP A 17 10.15 -7.25 -1.50
N THR A 18 10.35 -6.60 -2.66
CA THR A 18 10.45 -7.25 -3.97
C THR A 18 11.63 -6.69 -4.75
N ARG A 19 11.99 -7.32 -5.88
CA ARG A 19 13.05 -6.79 -6.77
C ARG A 19 12.71 -5.42 -7.37
N GLN A 20 11.42 -5.05 -7.41
CA GLN A 20 10.93 -3.81 -7.98
C GLN A 20 10.67 -2.72 -6.92
N GLY A 21 11.01 -2.96 -5.66
CA GLY A 21 10.69 -2.09 -4.51
C GLY A 21 9.70 -2.76 -3.55
N ILE A 22 9.14 -1.98 -2.63
CA ILE A 22 8.19 -2.51 -1.64
C ILE A 22 6.81 -2.66 -2.30
N GLU A 23 6.17 -3.81 -2.05
CA GLU A 23 4.75 -4.01 -2.34
C GLU A 23 3.96 -3.76 -1.05
N LEU A 24 3.04 -2.81 -1.09
CA LEU A 24 2.06 -2.56 -0.03
C LEU A 24 0.74 -3.22 -0.42
N SER A 25 0.12 -3.96 0.50
CA SER A 25 -1.18 -4.57 0.24
C SER A 25 -2.18 -4.39 1.38
N PHE A 26 -3.45 -4.28 1.00
CA PHE A 26 -4.56 -3.97 1.90
C PHE A 26 -5.75 -4.87 1.59
N TRP A 27 -6.38 -5.38 2.63
CA TRP A 27 -7.73 -5.94 2.56
C TRP A 27 -8.75 -4.93 3.05
N LEU A 28 -9.79 -4.69 2.25
CA LEU A 28 -10.86 -3.76 2.54
C LEU A 28 -12.17 -4.50 2.68
N ALA A 29 -12.98 -4.15 3.67
CA ALA A 29 -14.42 -4.40 3.64
C ALA A 29 -15.09 -3.31 2.79
N THR A 30 -15.73 -3.69 1.69
CA THR A 30 -16.50 -2.77 0.82
C THR A 30 -17.97 -3.18 0.80
N ALA A 31 -18.85 -2.32 0.29
CA ALA A 31 -20.27 -2.65 0.11
C ALA A 31 -20.49 -3.86 -0.83
N GLN A 32 -19.54 -4.14 -1.73
CA GLN A 32 -19.59 -5.26 -2.67
C GLN A 32 -18.78 -6.48 -2.19
N GLY A 33 -18.41 -6.52 -0.91
CA GLY A 33 -17.63 -7.60 -0.31
C GLY A 33 -16.15 -7.25 -0.08
N PRO A 34 -15.33 -8.23 0.33
CA PRO A 34 -13.92 -8.00 0.60
C PRO A 34 -13.15 -7.71 -0.70
N LYS A 35 -12.25 -6.72 -0.66
CA LYS A 35 -11.39 -6.37 -1.80
C LYS A 35 -9.94 -6.30 -1.37
N HIS A 36 -9.07 -6.96 -2.14
CA HIS A 36 -7.62 -6.85 -2.01
C HIS A 36 -7.10 -5.81 -2.99
N ILE A 37 -6.25 -4.89 -2.52
CA ILE A 37 -5.55 -3.92 -3.36
C ILE A 37 -4.05 -3.98 -3.05
N SER A 38 -3.23 -3.78 -4.07
CA SER A 38 -1.77 -3.80 -3.97
C SER A 38 -1.14 -2.66 -4.75
N PHE A 39 -0.12 -2.04 -4.15
CA PHE A 39 0.70 -0.99 -4.74
C PHE A 39 2.14 -1.48 -4.77
N SER A 40 2.71 -1.63 -5.95
CA SER A 40 4.10 -2.05 -6.14
C SER A 40 5.03 -0.84 -6.26
N GLY A 41 6.34 -1.07 -6.17
CA GLY A 41 7.36 -0.06 -6.43
C GLY A 41 7.37 1.09 -5.42
N GLN A 42 6.95 0.83 -4.19
CA GLN A 42 7.00 1.82 -3.12
C GLN A 42 8.40 1.90 -2.53
N GLU A 43 8.80 3.08 -2.07
CA GLU A 43 10.10 3.33 -1.45
C GLU A 43 9.98 3.41 0.07
N ALA A 44 10.92 2.80 0.80
CA ALA A 44 11.08 3.06 2.24
C ALA A 44 11.93 4.32 2.42
N VAL A 45 11.39 5.31 3.12
CA VAL A 45 12.09 6.57 3.40
C VAL A 45 12.42 6.65 4.88
N PHE A 46 13.65 7.03 5.18
CA PHE A 46 14.07 7.45 6.52
C PHE A 46 14.73 8.82 6.43
N PHE A 47 14.66 9.57 7.53
CA PHE A 47 15.30 10.88 7.65
C PHE A 47 16.38 10.79 8.72
N TYR A 48 17.50 11.50 8.49
CA TYR A 48 18.51 11.71 9.51
C TYR A 48 18.91 13.19 9.50
N ARG A 49 19.43 13.65 10.64
CA ARG A 49 19.99 14.99 10.75
C ARG A 49 21.42 14.97 10.20
N PRO A 50 21.77 15.78 9.19
CA PRO A 50 23.16 15.96 8.79
C PRO A 50 23.97 16.57 9.96
N SER A 51 25.21 16.12 10.17
CA SER A 51 26.13 16.85 11.05
C SER A 51 26.45 18.21 10.44
N LYS A 52 26.75 19.21 11.28
CA LYS A 52 27.23 20.52 10.83
C LYS A 52 28.50 20.39 10.00
#